data_AF-A0A950LCK9-F1
#
_entry.id   AF-A0A950LCK9-F1
#
_cell.length_a   1.000
_cell.length_b   1.000
_cell.length_c   1.000
_cell.angle_alpha   90.00
_cell.angle_beta   90.00
_cell.angle_gamma   90.00
#
_symmetry.space_group_name_H-M   'P 1'
#
loop_
_entity.id
_entity.type
_entity.pdbx_description
1 polymer ?
#
loop_
_entity_poly.entity_id
_entity_poly.type
_entity_poly.pdbx_seq_one_letter_code
_entity_poly.pdbx_strand_id
1 'polypeptide(L)'
;LREYDKLAQQCAAEGVDHPRYLLRLAELELIERERRTIERRIKEARFPTVKSLDSFDFTAIPSLNKSLVLELARCEYITRRENVIALGNSGVAT
;
A
#
# COMPACT_ATOMS: atom_id res chain seq x y z
N LEU A 1 -11.26 17.55 3.87
CA LEU A 1 -12.08 18.47 4.71
C LEU A 1 -13.58 18.11 4.73
N ARG A 2 -14.11 17.19 3.90
CA ARG A 2 -15.56 16.86 3.89
C ARG A 2 -16.03 15.78 4.89
N GLU A 3 -15.14 14.98 5.46
CA GLU A 3 -15.55 13.83 6.30
C GLU A 3 -15.64 14.13 7.80
N TYR A 4 -14.98 15.21 8.25
CA TYR A 4 -14.96 15.68 9.63
C TYR A 4 -16.36 16.00 10.15
N ASP A 5 -17.21 16.62 9.31
CA ASP A 5 -18.60 16.98 9.67
C ASP A 5 -19.47 15.75 9.95
N LYS A 6 -19.28 14.67 9.17
CA LYS A 6 -20.01 13.41 9.38
C LYS A 6 -19.54 12.73 10.67
N LEU A 7 -18.24 12.72 10.92
CA LEU A 7 -17.68 12.16 12.15
C LEU A 7 -18.14 12.95 13.38
N ALA A 8 -18.21 14.28 13.29
CA ALA A 8 -18.71 15.14 14.35
C ALA A 8 -20.19 14.84 14.66
N GLN A 9 -21.03 14.67 13.64
CA GLN A 9 -22.44 14.29 13.81
C GLN A 9 -22.59 12.89 14.45
N GLN A 10 -21.77 11.92 14.03
CA GLN A 10 -21.77 10.58 14.61
C GLN A 10 -21.32 10.58 16.07
N CYS A 11 -20.23 11.28 16.38
CA CYS A 11 -19.72 11.35 17.76
C CYS A 11 -20.70 12.08 18.69
N ALA A 12 -21.37 13.12 18.19
CA ALA A 12 -22.44 13.79 18.93
C ALA A 12 -23.64 12.86 19.19
N ALA A 13 -24.04 12.05 18.22
CA ALA A 13 -25.11 11.06 18.37
C ALA A 13 -24.73 9.91 19.33
N GLU A 14 -23.45 9.53 19.36
CA GLU A 14 -22.91 8.47 20.23
C GLU A 14 -22.55 8.97 21.65
N GLY A 15 -22.68 10.26 21.94
CA GLY A 15 -22.31 10.85 23.24
C GLY A 15 -20.80 10.78 23.52
N VAL A 16 -19.97 10.74 22.48
CA VAL A 16 -18.51 10.62 22.59
C VAL A 16 -17.93 11.94 23.08
N ASP A 17 -17.05 11.87 24.08
CA ASP A 17 -16.37 13.02 24.64
C ASP A 17 -15.36 13.64 23.65
N HIS A 18 -15.11 14.93 23.82
CA HIS A 18 -14.29 15.72 22.90
C HIS A 18 -12.89 15.13 22.62
N PRO A 19 -12.15 14.61 23.62
CA PRO A 19 -10.86 13.94 23.38
C PRO A 19 -10.97 12.72 22.47
N ARG A 20 -12.01 11.89 22.61
CA ARG A 20 -12.22 10.72 21.75
C ARG A 20 -12.60 11.10 20.33
N TYR A 21 -13.37 12.18 20.15
CA TYR A 21 -13.62 12.72 18.81
C TYR A 21 -12.32 13.15 18.12
N LEU A 22 -11.46 13.89 18.82
CA LEU A 22 -10.16 14.31 18.28
C LEU A 22 -9.25 13.13 17.96
N LEU A 23 -9.26 12.08 18.77
CA LEU A 23 -8.52 10.85 18.50
C LEU A 23 -8.98 10.18 17.19
N ARG A 24 -10.30 9.96 17.04
CA ARG A 24 -10.87 9.37 15.81
C ARG A 24 -10.54 10.23 14.58
N LEU A 25 -10.54 11.54 14.74
CA LEU A 25 -10.18 12.47 13.68
C LEU A 25 -8.72 12.33 13.23
N ALA A 26 -7.82 12.22 14.20
CA ALA A 26 -6.39 12.04 13.94
C ALA A 26 -6.09 10.70 13.27
N GLU A 27 -6.80 9.63 13.67
CA GLU A 27 -6.70 8.30 13.04
C GLU A 27 -7.12 8.35 11.56
N LEU A 28 -8.27 8.98 11.26
CA LEU A 28 -8.71 9.18 9.87
C LEU A 28 -7.71 10.01 9.06
N GLU A 29 -7.17 11.07 9.66
CA GLU A 29 -6.16 11.88 8.97
C GLU A 29 -4.88 11.09 8.69
N LEU A 30 -4.44 10.24 9.62
CA LEU A 30 -3.27 9.38 9.43
C LEU A 30 -3.47 8.44 8.23
N ILE A 31 -4.61 7.75 8.16
CA ILE A 31 -4.97 6.85 7.06
C ILE A 31 -4.95 7.62 5.72
N GLU A 32 -5.56 8.79 5.67
CA GLU A 32 -5.63 9.61 4.45
C GLU A 32 -4.25 10.13 4.04
N ARG A 33 -3.37 10.47 5.00
CA ARG A 33 -1.98 10.84 4.72
C ARG A 33 -1.17 9.68 4.17
N GLU A 34 -1.34 8.47 4.71
CA GLU A 34 -0.69 7.27 4.18
C GLU A 34 -1.14 6.98 2.75
N ARG A 35 -2.45 7.01 2.49
CA ARG A 35 -3.02 6.83 1.15
C ARG A 35 -2.43 7.82 0.14
N ARG A 36 -2.41 9.11 0.47
CA ARG A 36 -1.82 10.15 -0.39
C ARG A 36 -0.33 9.96 -0.61
N THR A 37 0.39 9.47 0.40
CA THR A 37 1.82 9.19 0.27
C THR A 37 2.07 8.05 -0.71
N ILE A 38 1.26 6.98 -0.65
CA ILE A 38 1.33 5.86 -1.60
C ILE A 38 1.00 6.34 -3.02
N GLU A 39 -0.11 7.04 -3.21
CA GLU A 39 -0.52 7.56 -4.52
C GLU A 39 0.54 8.48 -5.14
N ARG A 40 1.11 9.37 -4.33
CA ARG A 40 2.20 10.25 -4.76
C ARG A 40 3.42 9.47 -5.22
N ARG A 41 3.85 8.46 -4.44
CA ARG A 41 5.01 7.61 -4.79
C ARG A 41 4.78 6.84 -6.09
N ILE A 42 3.58 6.28 -6.30
CA ILE A 42 3.21 5.60 -7.55
C ILE A 42 3.30 6.57 -8.73
N LYS A 43 2.78 7.78 -8.57
CA LYS A 43 2.83 8.83 -9.61
C LYS A 43 4.27 9.27 -9.90
N GLU A 44 5.08 9.47 -8.87
CA GLU A 44 6.49 9.88 -8.99
C GLU A 44 7.36 8.80 -9.67
N ALA A 45 7.03 7.52 -9.51
CA ALA A 45 7.73 6.42 -10.16
C ALA A 45 7.54 6.36 -11.69
N ARG A 46 6.57 7.11 -12.25
CA ARG A 46 6.31 7.23 -13.70
C ARG A 46 6.21 5.89 -14.43
N PHE A 47 5.57 4.91 -13.80
CA PHE A 47 5.33 3.61 -14.44
C PHE A 47 4.52 3.79 -15.74
N PRO A 48 4.95 3.21 -16.88
CA PRO A 48 4.20 3.27 -18.14
C PRO A 48 2.81 2.63 -18.03
N THR A 49 2.65 1.66 -17.13
CA THR A 49 1.38 1.04 -16.78
C THR A 49 1.47 0.58 -15.33
N VAL A 50 0.44 0.85 -14.53
CA VAL A 50 0.35 0.30 -13.17
C VAL A 50 -0.07 -1.17 -13.29
N LYS A 51 0.89 -2.08 -13.11
CA LYS A 51 0.63 -3.52 -12.96
C LYS A 51 0.87 -3.90 -11.50
N SER A 52 -0.12 -4.50 -10.86
CA SER A 52 0.04 -5.08 -9.52
C SER A 52 0.49 -6.53 -9.62
N LEU A 53 1.21 -7.00 -8.60
CA LEU A 53 1.60 -8.41 -8.49
C LEU A 53 0.37 -9.34 -8.46
N ASP A 54 -0.77 -8.87 -7.92
CA ASP A 54 -2.02 -9.62 -7.87
C ASP A 54 -2.57 -10.00 -9.25
N SER A 55 -2.24 -9.19 -10.26
CA SER A 55 -2.63 -9.43 -11.65
C SER A 55 -1.65 -10.31 -12.44
N PHE A 56 -0.57 -10.78 -11.79
CA PHE A 56 0.48 -11.55 -12.45
C PHE A 56 0.07 -13.01 -12.64
N ASP A 57 0.07 -13.46 -13.90
CA ASP A 57 -0.16 -14.86 -14.25
C ASP A 57 1.13 -15.67 -14.14
N PHE A 58 1.29 -16.37 -13.01
CA PHE A 58 2.43 -17.26 -12.77
C PHE A 58 2.46 -18.48 -13.70
N THR A 59 1.35 -18.82 -14.37
CA THR A 59 1.33 -19.94 -15.32
C THR A 59 2.06 -19.60 -16.63
N ALA A 60 2.22 -18.30 -16.93
CA ALA A 60 3.01 -17.83 -18.07
C ALA A 60 4.51 -18.14 -17.92
N ILE A 61 4.99 -18.38 -16.68
CA ILE A 61 6.37 -18.77 -16.39
C ILE A 61 6.37 -19.94 -15.40
N PRO A 62 6.18 -21.19 -15.87
CA PRO A 62 6.05 -22.36 -15.00
C PRO A 62 7.26 -22.63 -14.11
N SER A 63 8.46 -22.16 -14.49
CA SER A 63 9.69 -22.29 -13.70
C SER A 63 9.83 -21.24 -12.58
N LEU A 64 8.96 -20.23 -12.53
CA LEU A 64 9.04 -19.17 -11.53
C LEU A 64 8.47 -19.65 -10.19
N ASN A 65 9.29 -19.59 -9.15
CA ASN A 65 8.86 -19.95 -7.79
C ASN A 65 7.92 -18.88 -7.21
N LYS A 66 6.62 -19.12 -7.31
CA LYS A 66 5.56 -18.24 -6.80
C LYS A 66 5.72 -17.92 -5.31
N SER A 67 6.06 -18.91 -4.48
CA SER A 67 6.19 -18.70 -3.03
C SER A 67 7.31 -17.72 -2.71
N LEU A 68 8.47 -17.86 -3.37
CA LEU A 68 9.59 -16.94 -3.20
C LEU A 68 9.24 -15.52 -3.67
N VAL A 69 8.55 -15.39 -4.80
CA VAL A 69 8.12 -14.06 -5.31
C VAL A 69 7.17 -13.38 -4.32
N LEU A 70 6.20 -14.11 -3.76
CA LEU A 70 5.28 -13.58 -2.75
C LEU A 70 5.97 -13.25 -1.43
N GLU A 71 7.01 -13.99 -1.06
CA GLU A 71 7.85 -13.67 0.09
C GLU A 71 8.65 -12.38 -0.12
N LEU A 72 9.32 -12.23 -1.27
CA LEU A 72 10.03 -11.01 -1.62
C LEU A 72 9.09 -9.81 -1.71
N ALA A 73 7.85 -9.99 -2.17
CA ALA A 73 6.85 -8.92 -2.21
C ALA A 73 6.52 -8.30 -0.84
N ARG A 74 6.81 -9.00 0.28
CA ARG A 74 6.68 -8.44 1.63
C ARG A 74 7.79 -7.47 2.00
N CYS A 75 8.84 -7.37 1.20
CA CYS A 75 9.96 -6.44 1.37
C CYS A 75 10.74 -6.59 2.69
N GLU A 76 10.62 -7.73 3.39
CA GLU A 76 11.32 -7.96 4.67
C GLU A 76 12.86 -7.90 4.53
N TYR A 77 13.38 -8.26 3.36
CA TYR A 77 14.80 -8.18 3.03
C TYR A 77 15.36 -6.74 3.15
N ILE A 78 14.52 -5.71 2.99
CA ILE A 78 14.93 -4.30 3.16
C ILE A 78 15.31 -4.06 4.62
N THR A 79 14.43 -4.46 5.55
CA THR A 79 14.65 -4.31 6.99
C THR A 79 15.85 -5.14 7.45
N ARG A 80 16.01 -6.34 6.88
CA ARG A 80 17.14 -7.26 7.17
C ARG A 80 18.45 -6.85 6.49
N ARG A 81 18.43 -5.86 5.59
CA ARG A 81 19.59 -5.41 4.79
C ARG A 81 20.18 -6.54 3.93
N GLU A 82 19.31 -7.39 3.40
CA GLU A 82 19.66 -8.49 2.52
C GLU A 82 19.54 -8.04 1.05
N ASN A 83 20.49 -8.50 0.22
CA ASN A 83 20.51 -8.16 -1.19
C ASN A 83 19.66 -9.16 -2.00
N VAL A 84 18.83 -8.64 -2.90
CA VAL A 84 18.02 -9.44 -3.82
C VAL A 84 18.45 -9.11 -5.24
N ILE A 85 18.77 -10.14 -6.03
CA ILE A 85 19.16 -10.00 -7.44
C ILE A 85 18.14 -10.76 -8.29
N ALA A 86 17.43 -10.04 -9.15
CA ALA A 86 16.53 -10.62 -10.14
C ALA A 86 17.28 -10.79 -11.47
N LEU A 87 17.40 -12.03 -11.95
CA LEU A 87 18.03 -12.36 -13.23
C LEU A 87 16.98 -13.01 -14.15
N GLY A 88 16.88 -12.53 -15.38
CA GLY A 88 15.97 -13.08 -16.38
C GLY A 88 16.34 -12.64 -17.80
N ASN A 89 15.91 -13.42 -18.79
CA ASN A 89 16.06 -13.04 -20.19
C ASN A 89 15.27 -11.75 -20.48
N SER A 90 15.74 -10.96 -21.45
CA SER A 90 15.06 -9.73 -21.89
C SER A 90 13.60 -10.01 -22.23
N GLY A 91 12.69 -9.18 -21.70
CA GLY A 91 11.23 -9.26 -21.94
C GLY A 91 10.43 -9.94 -20.84
N VAL A 92 11.08 -10.55 -19.83
CA VAL A 92 10.36 -11.21 -18.72
C VAL A 92 10.20 -10.29 -17.49
N ALA A 93 11.04 -9.25 -17.36
CA ALA A 93 10.87 -8.12 -16.43
C ALA A 93 12.00 -7.09 -16.64
N THR A 94 11.74 -6.00 -17.38
CA THR A 94 12.40 -4.71 -17.18
C THR A 94 11.39 -3.61 -17.45
#